data_AF-A0A962RM74-F1
#
_entry.id   AF-A0A962RM74-F1
#
_cell.length_a   1.000
_cell.length_b   1.000
_cell.length_c   1.000
_cell.angle_alpha   90.00
_cell.angle_beta   90.00
_cell.angle_gamma   90.00
#
_symmetry.space_group_name_H-M   'P 1'
#
loop_
_entity.id
_entity.type
_entity.pdbx_description
1 polymer ?
#
loop_
_entity_poly.entity_id
_entity_poly.type
_entity_poly.pdbx_seq_one_letter_code
_entity_poly.pdbx_strand_id
1 'polypeptide(L)' 'LPILMGASMFVQQMLNPPPPDPMQARVMRLLPVVFTFFFLFFPSGLVLYWICNNLLSITQQWVINKRMGAD' A
#
# COMPACT_ATOMS: atom_id res chain seq x y z
N LEU A 1 -13.53 -6.16 1.21
CA LEU A 1 -12.74 -5.40 0.21
C LEU A 1 -11.86 -4.34 0.87
N PRO A 2 -12.35 -3.43 1.72
CA PRO A 2 -11.50 -2.38 2.31
C PRO A 2 -10.37 -2.93 3.20
N ILE A 3 -10.61 -4.02 3.94
CA ILE A 3 -9.58 -4.71 4.73
C ILE A 3 -8.45 -5.26 3.83
N LEU A 4 -8.81 -5.82 2.66
CA LEU A 4 -7.83 -6.32 1.69
C LEU A 4 -7.01 -5.17 1.08
N MET A 5 -7.65 -4.04 0.83
CA MET A 5 -6.97 -2.82 0.38
C MET A 5 -6.01 -2.29 1.47
N GLY A 6 -6.43 -2.26 2.73
CA GLY A 6 -5.56 -1.87 3.85
C GLY A 6 -4.34 -2.76 3.98
N ALA A 7 -4.52 -4.08 3.85
CA ALA A 7 -3.44 -5.05 3.87
C ALA A 7 -2.48 -4.87 2.68
N SER A 8 -2.99 -4.66 1.46
CA SER A 8 -2.14 -4.46 0.29
C SER A 8 -1.32 -3.16 0.39
N MET A 9 -1.94 -2.07 0.85
CA MET A 9 -1.24 -0.81 1.11
C MET A 9 -0.14 -0.96 2.17
N PHE A 10 -0.36 -1.77 3.20
CA PHE A 10 0.67 -2.05 4.21
C PHE A 10 1.86 -2.79 3.61
N VAL A 11 1.62 -3.84 2.80
CA VAL A 11 2.69 -4.57 2.09
C VAL A 11 3.46 -3.63 1.15
N GLN A 12 2.75 -2.76 0.42
CA GLN A 12 3.38 -1.77 -0.44
C GLN A 12 4.28 -0.82 0.34
N GLN A 13 3.87 -0.38 1.53
CA GLN A 13 4.70 0.48 2.38
C GLN A 13 5.98 -0.21 2.86
N MET A 14 5.95 -1.51 3.12
CA MET A 14 7.14 -2.26 3.50
C MET A 14 8.18 -2.38 2.38
N LEU A 15 7.74 -2.33 1.12
CA LEU A 15 8.61 -2.35 -0.05
C LEU A 15 9.22 -0.98 -0.40
N ASN A 16 8.70 0.10 0.22
CA ASN A 16 9.19 1.45 0.01
C ASN A 16 10.14 1.85 1.14
N PRO A 17 11.26 2.54 0.84
CA PRO A 17 12.13 3.07 1.88
C PRO A 17 11.36 4.07 2.76
N PRO A 18 11.47 3.97 4.10
CA PRO A 18 10.77 4.87 5.00
C PRO A 18 11.33 6.30 4.85
N PRO A 19 10.49 7.34 5.03
CA PRO A 19 10.95 8.71 5.06
C PRO A 19 12.01 8.91 6.16
N PRO A 20 13.01 9.78 5.95
CA PRO A 20 14.06 10.03 6.94
C PRO A 20 13.54 10.71 8.22
N ASP A 21 12.40 11.40 8.14
CA ASP A 21 11.77 12.07 9.29
C ASP A 21 10.84 11.11 10.08
N PRO A 22 11.04 10.95 11.40
CA PRO A 22 10.25 10.04 12.23
C PRO A 22 8.77 10.43 12.36
N MET A 23 8.42 11.71 12.24
CA MET A 23 7.03 12.17 12.24
C MET A 23 6.34 11.76 10.95
N GLN A 24 6.99 11.97 9.79
CA GLN A 24 6.44 11.58 8.50
C GLN A 24 6.26 10.06 8.39
N ALA A 25 7.21 9.27 8.92
CA ALA A 25 7.11 7.82 8.98
C ALA A 25 5.88 7.35 9.79
N ARG A 26 5.57 8.01 10.93
CA ARG A 26 4.37 7.69 11.73
C ARG A 26 3.08 8.01 10.97
N VAL A 27 3.03 9.15 10.29
CA VAL A 27 1.87 9.53 9.47
C VAL A 27 1.66 8.51 8.34
N MET A 28 2.71 8.13 7.63
CA MET A 28 2.60 7.16 6.53
C MET A 28 2.08 5.80 7.02
N ARG A 29 2.47 5.32 8.20
CA ARG A 29 1.94 4.07 8.77
C ARG A 29 0.45 4.14 9.15
N LEU A 30 -0.08 5.33 9.42
CA LEU A 30 -1.49 5.53 9.74
C LEU A 30 -2.37 5.67 8.50
N LEU A 31 -1.80 6.10 7.36
CA LEU A 31 -2.55 6.31 6.12
C LEU A 31 -3.33 5.08 5.62
N PRO A 32 -2.78 3.84 5.62
CA PRO A 32 -3.52 2.65 5.18
C PRO A 32 -4.78 2.42 6.01
N VAL A 33 -4.73 2.70 7.32
CA VAL A 33 -5.87 2.54 8.21
C VAL A 33 -6.94 3.58 7.90
N VAL A 34 -6.55 4.85 7.74
CA VAL A 34 -7.47 5.94 7.35
C VAL A 34 -8.14 5.63 6.02
N PHE A 35 -7.36 5.23 5.00
CA PHE A 35 -7.90 4.88 3.70
C PHE A 35 -8.81 3.64 3.76
N THR A 36 -8.50 2.65 4.59
CA THR A 36 -9.37 1.49 4.79
C THR A 36 -10.76 1.88 5.27
N PHE A 37 -10.88 2.81 6.22
CA PHE A 37 -12.18 3.31 6.67
C PHE A 37 -12.85 4.22 5.65
N PHE A 38 -12.07 5.08 4.98
CA PHE A 38 -12.55 5.91 3.87
C PHE A 38 -13.18 5.07 2.75
N PHE A 39 -12.59 3.91 2.46
CA PHE A 39 -13.06 2.98 1.43
C PHE A 39 -14.38 2.27 1.73
N LEU A 40 -14.87 2.31 2.96
CA LEU A 40 -16.16 1.74 3.32
C LEU A 40 -17.33 2.49 2.65
N PHE A 41 -17.12 3.75 2.28
CA PHE A 41 -18.15 4.60 1.68
C PHE A 41 -18.12 4.62 0.14
N PHE A 42 -17.18 3.88 -0.48
CA PHE A 42 -17.03 3.85 -1.94
C PHE A 42 -17.65 2.60 -2.57
N PRO A 43 -18.08 2.68 -3.85
CA PRO A 43 -18.57 1.53 -4.59
C PRO A 43 -17.54 0.39 -4.64
N SER A 44 -17.98 -0.84 -4.38
CA SER A 44 -17.11 -2.02 -4.31
C SER A 44 -16.32 -2.30 -5.59
N GLY A 45 -16.85 -1.95 -6.76
CA GLY A 45 -16.16 -2.09 -8.05
C GLY A 45 -14.91 -1.22 -8.16
N LEU A 46 -14.98 0.02 -7.66
CA LEU A 46 -13.82 0.93 -7.62
C LEU A 46 -12.75 0.39 -6.65
N VAL A 47 -13.17 -0.09 -5.48
CA VAL A 47 -12.25 -0.67 -4.49
C VAL A 47 -11.58 -1.91 -5.04
N LEU A 48 -12.31 -2.77 -5.76
CA LEU A 48 -11.74 -3.96 -6.40
C LEU A 48 -10.72 -3.60 -7.47
N TYR A 49 -11.03 -2.63 -8.33
CA TYR A 49 -10.08 -2.11 -9.32
C TYR A 49 -8.78 -1.65 -8.67
N TRP A 50 -8.87 -0.90 -7.57
CA TRP A 50 -7.69 -0.43 -6.85
C TRP A 50 -6.89 -1.54 -6.19
N ILE A 51 -7.54 -2.55 -5.63
CA ILE A 51 -6.84 -3.73 -5.08
C ILE A 51 -6.04 -4.43 -6.18
N CYS A 52 -6.66 -4.70 -7.34
CA CYS A 52 -5.98 -5.35 -8.46
C CYS A 52 -4.77 -4.55 -8.95
N ASN A 53 -4.92 -3.23 -9.10
CA ASN A 53 -3.83 -2.36 -9.52
C ASN A 53 -2.69 -2.29 -8.48
N ASN A 54 -3.04 -2.25 -7.19
CA ASN A 54 -2.07 -2.20 -6.10
C ASN A 54 -1.24 -3.50 -6.03
N LEU A 55 -1.88 -4.66 -6.19
CA LEU A 55 -1.20 -5.97 -6.24
C LEU A 55 -0.21 -6.08 -7.41
N LEU A 56 -0.59 -5.59 -8.60
CA LEU A 56 0.32 -5.55 -9.75
C LEU A 56 1.51 -4.64 -9.47
N SER A 57 1.26 -3.47 -8.89
CA SER A 57 2.32 -2.51 -8.53
C SER A 57 3.29 -3.08 -7.50
N ILE A 58 2.78 -3.75 -6.46
CA ILE A 58 3.58 -4.47 -5.46
C ILE A 58 4.45 -5.53 -6.13
N THR A 59 3.87 -6.34 -7.01
CA THR A 59 4.59 -7.41 -7.71
C THR A 59 5.71 -6.83 -8.57
N GLN A 60 5.43 -5.76 -9.32
CA GLN A 60 6.43 -5.06 -10.12
C GLN A 60 7.55 -4.51 -9.22
N GLN A 61 7.19 -3.84 -8.12
CA GLN A 61 8.16 -3.21 -7.23
C GLN A 61 9.04 -4.25 -6.53
N TRP A 62 8.47 -5.38 -6.13
CA TRP A 62 9.23 -6.51 -5.59
C TRP A 62 10.24 -7.07 -6.60
N VAL A 63 9.84 -7.27 -7.86
CA VAL A 63 10.77 -7.72 -8.93
C VAL A 63 11.89 -6.71 -9.16
N ILE A 64 11.59 -5.41 -9.13
CA ILE A 64 12.58 -4.34 -9.30
C ILE A 64 13.58 -4.32 -8.14
N ASN A 65 13.10 -4.35 -6.89
CA ASN A 65 13.96 -4.38 -5.70
C ASN A 65 14.89 -5.61 -5.73
N LYS A 66 14.35 -6.78 -6.11
CA LYS A 66 15.13 -8.01 -6.24
C LYS A 66 16.23 -7.90 -7.29
N ARG A 67 15.96 -7.27 -8.43
CA ARG A 67 16.93 -7.06 -9.52
C ARG A 67 17.99 -6.03 -9.18
N MET A 68 17.65 -5.01 -8.38
CA MET A 68 18.59 -3.96 -7.96
C MET A 68 19.45 -4.37 -6.76
N GLY A 69 19.24 -5.56 -6.19
CA GLY A 69 20.00 -6.04 -5.02
C GLY A 69 19.70 -5.26 -3.75
N ALA A 70 18.50 -4.69 -3.64
CA ALA A 70 18.05 -3.91 -2.48
C ALA A 70 17.47 -4.77 -1.34
N ASP A 71 17.77 -6.07 -1.34
CA ASP A 71 17.37 -7.05 -0.31
C ASP A 71 18.46 -7.24 0.75
#